data_AF-A0A3R9ECM1-F1
#
_entry.id   AF-A0A3R9ECM1-F1
#
_cell.length_a   1.000
_cell.length_b   1.000
_cell.length_c   1.000
_cell.angle_alpha   90.00
_cell.angle_beta   90.00
_cell.angle_gamma   90.00
#
_symmetry.space_group_name_H-M   'P 1'
#
loop_
_entity.id
_entity.type
_entity.pdbx_description
1 polymer ?
#
loop_
_entity_poly.entity_id
_entity_poly.type
_entity_poly.pdbx_seq_one_letter_code
_entity_poly.pdbx_strand_id
1 'polypeptide(L)'
;MELNLIAALIGISGVFLGALVQYVLAGKAAVTKRVMELRTDAYCKFVDSVSSIAVCEPSEHAVKLENLNQAKTRVILIGSQSVVSKLEVFFTRYGVLSSTEAELAFTEIIQAMRNDLSKTGSLELVNLHRSLFNVKP
;
A
#
# COMPACT_ATOMS: atom_id res chain seq x y z
N MET A 1 11.58 -55.41 -17.31
CA MET A 1 10.77 -54.52 -18.16
C MET A 1 9.64 -53.88 -17.35
N GLU A 2 8.85 -54.66 -16.62
CA GLU A 2 7.78 -54.20 -15.69
C GLU A 2 8.21 -53.09 -14.72
N LEU A 3 9.35 -53.24 -14.03
CA LEU A 3 9.82 -52.27 -13.02
C LEU A 3 10.15 -50.88 -13.63
N ASN A 4 10.67 -50.86 -14.86
CA ASN A 4 11.03 -49.63 -15.55
C ASN A 4 9.77 -48.86 -16.01
N LEU A 5 8.70 -49.57 -16.38
CA LEU A 5 7.42 -48.97 -16.74
C LEU A 5 6.75 -48.32 -15.52
N ILE A 6 6.77 -49.01 -14.37
CA ILE A 6 6.25 -48.47 -13.11
C ILE A 6 7.04 -47.23 -12.69
N ALA A 7 8.37 -47.28 -12.75
CA ALA A 7 9.22 -46.13 -12.45
C ALA A 7 8.95 -44.93 -13.39
N ALA A 8 8.74 -45.18 -14.69
CA ALA A 8 8.38 -44.14 -15.65
C ALA A 8 7.01 -43.51 -15.37
N LEU A 9 6.00 -44.32 -15.03
CA LEU A 9 4.65 -43.84 -14.66
C LEU A 9 4.69 -42.99 -13.38
N ILE A 10 5.45 -43.41 -12.38
CA ILE A 10 5.65 -42.63 -11.15
C ILE A 10 6.31 -41.29 -11.49
N GLY A 11 7.38 -41.30 -12.30
CA GLY A 11 8.06 -40.07 -12.72
C GLY A 11 7.12 -39.08 -13.44
N ILE A 12 6.34 -39.58 -14.40
CA ILE A 12 5.36 -38.76 -15.14
C ILE A 12 4.29 -38.21 -14.19
N SER A 13 3.73 -39.05 -13.32
CA SER A 13 2.71 -38.61 -12.36
C SER A 13 3.23 -37.53 -11.39
N GLY A 14 4.50 -37.62 -10.98
CA GLY A 14 5.15 -36.60 -10.15
C GLY A 14 5.26 -35.25 -10.85
N VAL A 15 5.62 -35.24 -12.14
CA VAL A 15 5.68 -34.00 -12.93
C VAL A 15 4.29 -33.37 -13.09
N PHE A 16 3.27 -34.18 -13.39
CA PHE A 16 1.89 -33.70 -13.49
C PHE A 16 1.36 -33.11 -12.19
N LEU A 17 1.59 -33.79 -11.05
CA LEU A 17 1.21 -33.28 -9.74
C LEU A 17 1.94 -31.98 -9.39
N GLY A 18 3.24 -31.92 -9.66
CA GLY A 18 4.04 -30.71 -9.45
C GLY A 18 3.54 -29.52 -10.26
N ALA A 19 3.24 -29.73 -11.54
CA ALA A 19 2.71 -28.68 -12.41
C ALA A 19 1.34 -28.17 -11.95
N LEU A 20 0.46 -29.06 -11.47
CA LEU A 20 -0.86 -28.67 -10.96
C LEU A 20 -0.74 -27.81 -9.69
N VAL A 21 0.12 -28.20 -8.75
CA VAL A 21 0.37 -27.42 -7.53
C VAL A 21 0.97 -26.05 -7.87
N GLN A 22 1.94 -26.01 -8.78
CA GLN A 22 2.56 -24.76 -9.23
C GLN A 22 1.53 -23.81 -9.87
N TYR A 23 0.64 -24.33 -10.71
CA TYR A 23 -0.41 -23.53 -11.35
C TYR A 23 -1.33 -22.86 -10.31
N VAL A 24 -1.80 -23.62 -9.33
CA VAL A 24 -2.69 -23.09 -8.28
C VAL A 24 -1.98 -22.06 -7.41
N LEU A 25 -0.73 -22.32 -7.01
CA LEU A 25 0.05 -21.38 -6.19
C LEU A 25 0.40 -20.10 -6.97
N ALA A 26 0.77 -20.22 -8.24
CA ALA A 26 1.07 -19.09 -9.11
C ALA A 26 -0.15 -18.18 -9.28
N GLY A 27 -1.35 -18.74 -9.46
CA GLY A 27 -2.59 -17.97 -9.54
C GLY A 27 -2.86 -17.16 -8.28
N LYS A 28 -2.73 -17.77 -7.09
CA LYS A 28 -2.91 -17.07 -5.80
C LYS A 28 -1.88 -15.97 -5.57
N ALA A 29 -0.61 -16.24 -5.90
CA ALA A 29 0.47 -15.28 -5.80
C ALA A 29 0.25 -14.08 -6.74
N ALA A 30 -0.21 -14.32 -7.97
CA ALA A 30 -0.50 -13.26 -8.94
C ALA A 30 -1.61 -12.31 -8.47
N VAL A 31 -2.70 -12.85 -7.90
CA VAL A 31 -3.79 -12.02 -7.35
C VAL A 31 -3.28 -11.18 -6.19
N THR A 32 -2.54 -11.79 -5.25
CA THR A 32 -1.99 -11.10 -4.08
C THR A 32 -1.04 -9.97 -4.50
N LYS A 33 -0.16 -10.24 -5.46
CA LYS A 33 0.77 -9.26 -6.03
C LYS A 33 0.00 -8.09 -6.67
N ARG A 34 -1.01 -8.38 -7.48
CA ARG A 34 -1.81 -7.35 -8.15
C ARG A 34 -2.55 -6.44 -7.15
N VAL A 35 -3.11 -7.02 -6.08
CA VAL A 35 -3.75 -6.23 -5.01
C VAL A 35 -2.72 -5.33 -4.32
N MET A 36 -1.53 -5.83 -4.03
CA MET A 36 -0.44 -5.04 -3.42
C MET A 36 0.03 -3.91 -4.33
N GLU A 37 0.15 -4.14 -5.64
CA GLU A 37 0.51 -3.12 -6.63
C GLU A 37 -0.55 -2.01 -6.69
N LEU A 38 -1.83 -2.37 -6.73
CA LEU A 38 -2.93 -1.39 -6.72
C LEU A 38 -2.90 -0.54 -5.44
N ARG A 39 -2.69 -1.16 -4.27
CA ARG A 39 -2.58 -0.43 -3.00
C ARG A 39 -1.40 0.51 -2.99
N THR A 40 -0.23 0.04 -3.43
CA THR A 40 0.98 0.86 -3.55
C THR A 40 0.70 2.10 -4.41
N ASP A 41 0.10 1.91 -5.59
CA ASP A 41 -0.26 3.00 -6.49
C ASP A 41 -1.24 4.00 -5.84
N ALA A 42 -2.28 3.52 -5.16
CA ALA A 42 -3.24 4.41 -4.49
C ALA A 42 -2.61 5.20 -3.34
N TYR A 43 -1.74 4.56 -2.55
CA TYR A 43 -1.06 5.20 -1.43
C TYR A 43 -0.06 6.24 -1.90
N CYS A 44 0.76 5.93 -2.92
CA CYS A 44 1.66 6.91 -3.51
C CYS A 44 0.91 8.11 -4.09
N LYS A 45 -0.16 7.87 -4.88
CA LYS A 45 -0.98 8.96 -5.44
C LYS A 45 -1.61 9.84 -4.38
N PHE A 46 -2.01 9.28 -3.24
CA PHE A 46 -2.49 10.08 -2.12
C PHE A 46 -1.40 10.98 -1.55
N VAL A 47 -0.22 10.43 -1.25
CA VAL A 47 0.91 11.20 -0.71
C VAL A 47 1.36 12.28 -1.69
N ASP A 48 1.46 11.96 -2.98
CA ASP A 48 1.79 12.89 -4.05
C ASP A 48 0.75 14.01 -4.17
N SER A 49 -0.54 13.67 -4.04
CA SER A 49 -1.58 14.68 -4.09
C SER A 49 -1.50 15.64 -2.89
N VAL A 50 -1.22 15.13 -1.70
CA VAL A 50 -1.05 15.97 -0.49
C VAL A 50 0.15 16.90 -0.63
N SER A 51 1.30 16.38 -1.06
CA SER A 51 2.51 17.19 -1.25
C SER A 51 2.32 18.24 -2.36
N SER A 52 1.63 17.88 -3.44
CA SER A 52 1.39 18.79 -4.56
C SER A 52 0.54 20.00 -4.19
N ILE A 53 -0.33 19.89 -3.17
CA ILE A 53 -1.12 21.02 -2.67
C ILE A 53 -0.22 22.05 -1.98
N ALA A 54 0.79 21.58 -1.24
CA ALA A 54 1.66 22.46 -0.46
C ALA A 54 2.53 23.40 -1.31
N VAL A 55 2.77 23.05 -2.57
CA VAL A 55 3.65 23.78 -3.51
C VAL A 55 2.89 24.38 -4.70
N CYS A 56 1.56 24.25 -4.76
CA CYS A 56 0.80 24.72 -5.91
C CYS A 56 0.46 26.22 -5.83
N GLU A 57 0.30 26.83 -7.00
CA GLU A 57 -0.19 28.19 -7.12
C GLU A 57 -1.68 28.28 -6.74
N PRO A 58 -2.17 29.40 -6.17
CA PRO A 58 -3.57 29.56 -5.79
C PRO A 58 -4.58 29.28 -6.92
N SER A 59 -4.20 29.51 -8.17
CA SER A 59 -5.01 29.21 -9.36
C SER A 59 -5.24 27.71 -9.59
N GLU A 60 -4.35 26.86 -9.08
CA GLU A 60 -4.42 25.40 -9.25
C GLU A 60 -5.09 24.66 -8.09
N HIS A 61 -5.37 25.36 -6.97
CA HIS A 61 -5.88 24.76 -5.73
C HIS A 61 -7.11 23.87 -5.96
N ALA A 62 -8.08 24.33 -6.76
CA ALA A 62 -9.30 23.56 -7.03
C ALA A 62 -9.00 22.20 -7.69
N VAL A 63 -8.10 22.19 -8.68
CA VAL A 63 -7.68 20.98 -9.39
C VAL A 63 -6.91 20.04 -8.46
N LYS A 64 -6.02 20.57 -7.60
CA LYS A 64 -5.28 19.75 -6.64
C LYS A 64 -6.18 19.15 -5.57
N LEU A 65 -7.21 19.88 -5.11
CA LEU A 65 -8.22 19.35 -4.19
C LEU A 65 -9.09 18.26 -4.83
N GLU A 66 -9.43 18.39 -6.12
CA GLU A 66 -10.10 17.33 -6.85
C GLU A 66 -9.24 16.06 -6.91
N ASN A 67 -7.96 16.20 -7.27
CA ASN A 67 -7.00 15.09 -7.28
C ASN A 67 -6.88 14.42 -5.91
N LEU A 68 -6.88 15.21 -4.83
CA LEU A 68 -6.84 14.68 -3.47
C LEU A 68 -8.09 13.87 -3.16
N ASN A 69 -9.28 14.35 -3.55
CA ASN A 69 -10.52 13.62 -3.35
C ASN A 69 -10.55 12.30 -4.14
N GLN A 70 -10.06 12.30 -5.38
CA GLN A 70 -9.93 11.08 -6.17
C GLN A 70 -8.94 10.09 -5.52
N ALA A 71 -7.80 10.58 -5.04
CA ALA A 71 -6.81 9.75 -4.36
C ALA A 71 -7.36 9.16 -3.05
N LYS A 72 -8.03 9.98 -2.22
CA LYS A 72 -8.72 9.52 -1.00
C LYS A 72 -9.74 8.42 -1.30
N THR A 73 -10.53 8.60 -2.36
CA THR A 73 -11.53 7.61 -2.78
C THR A 73 -10.89 6.27 -3.12
N ARG A 74 -9.76 6.28 -3.84
CA ARG A 74 -9.01 5.06 -4.14
C ARG A 74 -8.49 4.40 -2.86
N VAL A 75 -7.89 5.16 -1.94
CA VAL A 75 -7.42 4.65 -0.65
C VAL A 75 -8.57 3.99 0.13
N ILE A 76 -9.75 4.60 0.15
CA ILE A 76 -10.94 4.04 0.84
C ILE A 76 -11.41 2.73 0.21
N LEU A 77 -11.38 2.61 -1.13
CA LEU A 77 -11.89 1.43 -1.83
C LEU A 77 -10.99 0.20 -1.69
N ILE A 78 -9.67 0.38 -1.69
CA ILE A 78 -8.73 -0.76 -1.75
C ILE A 78 -7.80 -0.86 -0.54
N GLY A 79 -7.73 0.17 0.30
CA GLY A 79 -6.85 0.21 1.44
C GLY A 79 -7.29 -0.71 2.59
N SER A 80 -6.37 -1.00 3.50
CA SER A 80 -6.73 -1.74 4.72
C SER A 80 -7.58 -0.90 5.68
N GLN A 81 -8.34 -1.59 6.53
CA GLN A 81 -9.12 -0.96 7.61
C GLN A 81 -8.27 0.00 8.44
N SER A 82 -7.03 -0.38 8.78
CA SER A 82 -6.11 0.44 9.57
C SER A 82 -5.81 1.78 8.89
N VAL A 83 -5.50 1.75 7.59
CA VAL A 83 -5.22 2.95 6.80
C VAL A 83 -6.45 3.86 6.73
N VAL A 84 -7.62 3.29 6.41
CA VAL A 84 -8.87 4.05 6.28
C VAL A 84 -9.26 4.70 7.61
N SER A 85 -9.12 4.00 8.74
CA SER A 85 -9.39 4.57 10.06
C SER A 85 -8.44 5.71 10.42
N LYS A 86 -7.14 5.62 10.11
CA LYS A 86 -6.20 6.73 10.33
C LYS A 86 -6.50 7.93 9.41
N LEU A 87 -6.91 7.66 8.18
CA LEU A 87 -7.33 8.68 7.22
C LEU A 87 -8.56 9.45 7.74
N GLU A 88 -9.57 8.74 8.24
CA GLU A 88 -10.77 9.32 8.83
C GLU A 88 -10.42 10.22 10.01
N VAL A 89 -9.63 9.72 10.97
CA VAL A 89 -9.20 10.51 12.13
C VAL A 89 -8.50 11.81 11.71
N PHE A 90 -7.58 11.75 10.74
CA PHE A 90 -6.87 12.93 10.27
C PHE A 90 -7.81 13.97 9.65
N PHE A 91 -8.68 13.56 8.72
CA PHE A 91 -9.54 14.50 8.01
C PHE A 91 -10.72 15.01 8.85
N THR A 92 -11.18 14.24 9.83
CA THR A 92 -12.24 14.67 10.78
C THR A 92 -11.70 15.67 11.80
N ARG A 93 -10.44 15.51 12.26
CA ARG A 93 -9.88 16.33 13.35
C ARG A 93 -9.04 17.52 12.88
N TYR A 94 -8.27 17.35 11.81
CA TYR A 94 -7.28 18.34 11.39
C TYR A 94 -7.54 18.85 9.98
N GLY A 95 -7.70 17.95 9.02
CA GLY A 95 -7.95 18.27 7.60
C GLY A 95 -6.75 18.90 6.86
N VAL A 96 -5.82 19.53 7.56
CA VAL A 96 -4.62 20.20 7.05
C VAL A 96 -3.42 19.97 7.96
N LEU A 97 -2.21 20.07 7.41
CA LEU A 97 -0.94 19.96 8.15
C LEU A 97 -0.53 21.32 8.73
N SER A 98 -1.21 21.76 9.80
CA SER A 98 -1.00 23.08 10.42
C SER A 98 -0.48 23.04 11.87
N SER A 99 -0.36 21.86 12.46
CA SER A 99 0.15 21.67 13.83
C SER A 99 0.95 20.38 13.97
N THR A 100 1.76 20.27 15.01
CA THR A 100 2.52 19.05 15.33
C THR A 100 1.61 17.84 15.55
N GLU A 101 0.41 18.03 16.11
CA GLU A 101 -0.58 16.95 16.26
C GLU A 101 -1.12 16.47 14.92
N ALA A 102 -1.31 17.39 13.96
CA ALA A 102 -1.69 17.05 12.59
C ALA A 102 -0.56 16.30 11.86
N GLU A 103 0.70 16.74 12.03
CA GLU A 103 1.89 16.06 11.50
C GLU A 103 2.03 14.63 12.06
N LEU A 104 1.81 14.46 13.37
CA LEU A 104 1.79 13.15 14.02
C LEU A 104 0.67 12.28 13.47
N ALA A 105 -0.56 12.78 13.38
CA ALA A 105 -1.69 12.04 12.82
C ALA A 105 -1.46 11.65 11.35
N PHE A 106 -0.81 12.51 10.56
CA PHE A 106 -0.40 12.18 9.20
C PHE A 106 0.70 11.11 9.18
N THR A 107 1.67 11.18 10.09
CA THR A 107 2.71 10.16 10.25
C THR A 107 2.08 8.79 10.55
N GLU A 108 1.02 8.74 11.35
CA GLU A 108 0.29 7.50 11.62
C GLU A 108 -0.38 6.92 10.36
N ILE A 109 -0.87 7.77 9.43
CA ILE A 109 -1.37 7.31 8.13
C ILE A 109 -0.24 6.63 7.35
N ILE A 110 0.93 7.28 7.26
CA ILE A 110 2.09 6.74 6.54
C ILE A 110 2.56 5.43 7.17
N GLN A 111 2.59 5.35 8.50
CA GLN A 111 2.94 4.12 9.21
C GLN A 111 1.93 2.99 8.91
N ALA A 112 0.63 3.29 8.90
CA ALA A 112 -0.40 2.32 8.55
C ALA A 112 -0.25 1.83 7.10
N MET A 113 0.02 2.73 6.15
CA MET A 113 0.26 2.38 4.74
C MET A 113 1.49 1.47 4.60
N ARG A 114 2.59 1.80 5.28
CA ARG A 114 3.81 0.99 5.30
C ARG A 114 3.55 -0.42 5.85
N ASN A 115 2.83 -0.51 6.95
CA ASN A 115 2.50 -1.79 7.59
C ASN A 115 1.61 -2.64 6.68
N ASP A 116 0.67 -2.03 5.97
CA ASP A 116 -0.23 -2.71 5.03
C ASP A 116 0.51 -3.25 3.79
N LEU A 117 1.52 -2.52 3.28
CA LEU A 117 2.27 -2.95 2.09
C LEU A 117 3.37 -3.98 2.40
N SER A 118 4.15 -3.73 3.45
CA SER A 118 5.43 -4.43 3.60
C SER A 118 5.42 -5.52 4.67
N LYS A 119 4.49 -5.49 5.64
CA LYS A 119 4.51 -6.35 6.84
C LYS A 119 5.89 -6.46 7.52
N THR A 120 6.81 -5.54 7.23
CA THR A 120 8.17 -5.53 7.77
C THR A 120 8.16 -4.87 9.15
N GLY A 121 9.19 -5.14 9.94
CA GLY A 121 9.32 -4.66 11.32
C GLY A 121 8.93 -3.18 11.47
N SER A 122 8.19 -2.88 12.53
CA SER A 122 7.64 -1.54 12.76
C SER A 122 8.78 -0.54 12.96
N LEU A 123 8.87 0.45 12.05
CA LEU A 123 9.65 1.65 12.32
C LEU A 123 8.97 2.43 13.44
N GLU A 124 9.74 2.91 14.40
CA GLU A 124 9.24 3.79 15.44
C GLU A 124 8.62 5.05 14.82
N LEU A 125 7.43 5.43 15.31
CA LEU A 125 6.68 6.58 14.80
C LEU A 125 7.51 7.87 14.86
N VAL A 126 8.34 8.03 15.89
CA VAL A 126 9.23 9.19 16.06
C VAL A 126 10.24 9.31 14.90
N ASN A 127 10.79 8.19 14.43
CA ASN A 127 11.74 8.21 13.33
C ASN A 127 11.05 8.53 12.01
N LEU A 128 9.85 7.99 11.78
CA LEU A 128 9.03 8.33 10.63
C LEU A 128 8.67 9.82 10.62
N HIS A 129 8.18 10.34 11.74
CA HIS A 129 7.82 11.75 11.89
C HIS A 129 9.00 12.66 11.58
N ARG A 130 10.17 12.36 12.16
CA ARG A 130 11.40 13.13 11.92
C ARG A 130 11.79 13.11 10.44
N SER A 131 11.68 11.97 9.76
CA SER A 131 12.00 11.87 8.33
C SER A 131 11.03 12.65 7.44
N LEU A 132 9.77 12.78 7.82
CA LEU A 132 8.75 13.47 7.03
C LEU A 132 8.81 15.00 7.20
N PHE A 133 9.00 15.48 8.43
CA PHE A 133 8.76 16.90 8.77
C PHE A 133 10.01 17.64 9.27
N ASN A 134 11.07 16.95 9.71
CA ASN A 134 12.27 17.62 10.20
C ASN A 134 13.26 17.92 9.06
N VAL A 135 12.84 18.78 8.13
CA VAL A 135 13.68 19.27 7.04
C VAL A 135 14.47 20.49 7.54
N LYS A 136 15.80 20.39 7.55
CA LYS A 136 16.65 21.58 7.72
C LYS A 136 16.58 22.41 6.43
N PRO A 137 16.35 23.74 6.51
CA PRO A 137 16.37 24.60 5.34
C PRO A 137 17.75 24.62 4.66
#